data_AF-A0A966WU48-F1
#
_entry.id   AF-A0A966WU48-F1
#
_cell.length_a   1.000
_cell.length_b   1.000
_cell.length_c   1.000
_cell.angle_alpha   90.00
_cell.angle_beta   90.00
_cell.angle_gamma   90.00
#
_symmetry.space_group_name_H-M   'P 1'
#
loop_
_entity.id
_entity.type
_entity.pdbx_description
1 polymer ?
#
loop_
_entity_poly.entity_id
_entity_poly.type
_entity_poly.pdbx_seq_one_letter_code
_entity_poly.pdbx_strand_id
1 'polypeptide(L)' 'MSTPGSFSAPLSHGGTQPHQPLSPAHGHGQEHAGAADAVSTYFECITACSIDDGECVTRCVEVLREEG' A
#
# COMPACT_ATOMS: atom_id res chain seq x y z
N MET A 1 9.29 14.44 51.18
CA MET A 1 8.56 13.17 51.40
C MET A 1 7.46 13.03 50.35
N SER A 2 7.80 12.53 49.17
CA SER A 2 6.82 12.08 48.16
C SER A 2 7.51 11.00 47.31
N THR A 3 7.09 9.75 47.45
CA THR A 3 7.60 8.61 46.67
C THR A 3 7.03 8.66 45.24
N PRO A 4 7.81 8.39 44.18
CA PRO A 4 7.22 8.08 42.88
C PRO A 4 6.63 6.67 42.94
N GLY A 5 5.30 6.57 42.86
CA GLY A 5 4.61 5.29 42.76
C GLY A 5 5.02 4.56 41.47
N SER A 6 5.56 3.35 41.62
CA SER A 6 5.71 2.38 40.53
C SER A 6 4.31 1.92 40.10
N PHE A 7 3.85 2.38 38.94
CA PHE A 7 2.70 1.78 38.28
C PHE A 7 3.19 0.55 37.52
N SER A 8 2.85 -0.62 38.03
CA SER A 8 3.10 -1.91 37.40
C SER A 8 2.46 -1.98 36.02
N ALA A 9 3.27 -2.17 34.98
CA ALA A 9 2.79 -2.50 33.65
C ALA A 9 2.22 -3.93 33.64
N PRO A 10 1.06 -4.21 33.04
CA PRO A 10 0.69 -5.58 32.73
C PRO A 10 1.56 -6.08 31.56
N LEU A 11 2.47 -7.01 31.85
CA LEU A 11 3.01 -7.91 30.83
C LEU A 11 1.87 -8.83 30.37
N SER A 12 1.19 -8.47 29.28
CA SER A 12 0.35 -9.41 28.56
C SER A 12 1.19 -10.18 27.55
N HIS A 13 1.39 -11.44 27.90
CA HIS A 13 1.89 -12.58 27.15
C HIS A 13 1.87 -12.45 25.62
N GLY A 14 3.06 -12.56 25.03
CA GLY A 14 3.41 -13.63 24.09
C GLY A 14 2.36 -14.01 23.04
N GLY A 15 2.35 -13.26 21.94
CA GLY A 15 1.88 -13.73 20.65
C GLY A 15 2.98 -13.55 19.62
N THR A 16 4.02 -14.39 19.63
CA THR A 16 4.87 -14.53 18.45
C THR A 16 4.03 -15.20 17.37
N GLN A 17 3.35 -14.40 16.56
CA GLN A 17 2.83 -14.88 15.30
C GLN A 17 4.06 -15.12 14.41
N PRO A 18 4.38 -16.35 13.99
CA PRO A 18 5.16 -16.50 12.77
C PRO A 18 4.25 -16.02 11.66
N HIS A 19 4.31 -14.73 11.32
CA HIS A 19 3.80 -14.29 10.03
C HIS A 19 4.65 -15.06 9.02
N GLN A 20 4.00 -16.04 8.39
CA GLN A 20 4.55 -16.94 7.39
C GLN A 20 5.49 -16.16 6.46
N PRO A 21 6.68 -16.67 6.10
CA PRO A 21 7.26 -16.26 4.84
C PRO A 21 6.28 -16.76 3.78
N LEU A 22 5.45 -15.86 3.25
CA LEU A 22 4.69 -16.12 2.05
C LEU A 22 5.73 -16.29 0.94
N SER A 23 6.19 -17.53 0.76
CA SER A 23 6.95 -17.96 -0.39
C SER A 23 6.20 -17.50 -1.66
N PRO A 24 6.91 -17.04 -2.70
CA PRO A 24 6.32 -16.39 -3.85
C PRO A 24 5.64 -17.44 -4.74
N ALA A 25 4.38 -17.72 -4.45
CA ALA A 25 3.49 -18.40 -5.38
C ALA A 25 2.59 -17.38 -6.08
N HIS A 26 3.19 -16.35 -6.69
CA HIS A 26 2.49 -15.54 -7.68
C HIS A 26 2.69 -16.15 -9.07
N GLY A 27 2.22 -17.38 -9.22
CA GLY A 27 1.86 -17.95 -10.51
C GLY A 27 0.45 -17.47 -10.89
N HIS A 28 0.29 -16.17 -11.15
CA HIS A 28 -0.84 -15.67 -11.92
C HIS A 28 -0.29 -15.23 -13.28
N GLY A 29 -0.31 -16.18 -14.22
CA GLY A 29 -0.09 -15.86 -15.62
C GLY A 29 -1.20 -14.93 -16.12
N GLN A 30 -0.81 -13.68 -16.40
CA GLN A 30 -1.10 -13.02 -17.68
C GLN A 30 -2.57 -12.75 -18.00
N GLU A 31 -3.28 -11.99 -17.16
CA GLU A 31 -4.43 -11.19 -17.61
C GLU A 31 -4.62 -9.97 -16.69
N HIS A 32 -4.38 -10.14 -15.39
CA HIS A 32 -4.55 -9.07 -14.38
C HIS A 32 -3.25 -8.31 -14.03
N ALA A 33 -2.13 -8.65 -14.66
CA ALA A 33 -0.87 -7.94 -14.44
C ALA A 33 -0.88 -6.54 -15.07
N GLY A 34 -1.52 -6.38 -16.24
CA GLY A 34 -1.65 -5.08 -16.92
C GLY A 34 -2.52 -4.10 -16.13
N ALA A 35 -3.70 -4.54 -15.67
CA ALA A 35 -4.58 -3.70 -14.88
C ALA A 35 -3.98 -3.30 -13.51
N ALA A 36 -3.25 -4.20 -12.85
CA ALA A 36 -2.58 -3.88 -11.58
C ALA A 36 -1.41 -2.88 -11.78
N ASP A 37 -0.67 -3.01 -12.88
CA ASP A 37 0.45 -2.13 -13.24
C ASP A 37 -0.04 -0.74 -13.71
N ALA A 38 -1.11 -0.72 -14.51
CA ALA A 38 -1.78 0.50 -14.97
C ALA A 38 -2.32 1.34 -13.80
N VAL A 39 -2.96 0.68 -12.83
CA VAL A 39 -3.47 1.34 -11.61
C VAL A 39 -2.32 1.84 -10.74
N SER A 40 -1.23 1.08 -10.60
CA SER A 40 -0.03 1.53 -9.88
C SER A 40 0.58 2.78 -10.51
N THR A 41 0.71 2.80 -11.84
CA THR A 41 1.25 3.93 -12.61
C THR A 41 0.34 5.17 -12.52
N TYR A 42 -0.98 4.99 -12.54
CA TYR A 42 -1.93 6.09 -12.31
C TYR A 42 -1.80 6.70 -10.92
N PHE A 43 -1.64 5.88 -9.88
CA PHE A 43 -1.43 6.39 -8.53
C PHE A 43 -0.14 7.19 -8.41
N GLU A 44 0.95 6.73 -9.02
CA GLU A 44 2.20 7.50 -9.07
C GLU A 44 2.02 8.82 -9.82
N CYS A 45 1.37 8.80 -10.98
CA CYS A 45 1.07 9.98 -11.79
C CYS A 45 0.22 11.02 -11.04
N ILE A 46 -0.85 10.59 -10.37
CA ILE A 46 -1.72 11.48 -9.59
C ILE A 46 -1.01 12.04 -8.37
N THR A 47 -0.10 11.28 -7.73
CA THR A 47 0.68 11.84 -6.61
C THR A 47 1.72 12.87 -7.06
N ALA A 48 2.20 12.78 -8.30
CA ALA A 48 3.11 13.76 -8.88
C ALA A 48 2.37 14.99 -9.47
N CYS A 49 1.06 14.88 -9.69
CA CYS A 49 0.26 15.96 -10.25
C CYS A 49 -0.69 16.63 -9.27
N SER A 50 -0.91 17.93 -9.47
CA SER A 50 -2.01 18.62 -8.82
C SER A 50 -3.32 18.09 -9.39
N ILE A 51 -4.17 17.52 -8.54
CA ILE A 51 -5.51 17.03 -8.93
C ILE A 51 -6.41 18.15 -9.51
N ASP A 52 -6.04 19.41 -9.22
CA ASP A 52 -6.70 20.63 -9.70
C ASP A 52 -6.35 20.93 -11.17
N ASP A 53 -5.18 20.49 -11.64
CA ASP A 53 -4.77 20.55 -13.04
C ASP A 53 -5.44 19.41 -13.82
N GLY A 54 -6.68 19.66 -14.24
CA GLY A 54 -7.50 18.70 -14.98
C GLY A 54 -6.84 18.18 -16.28
N GLU A 55 -5.94 18.94 -16.88
CA GLU A 55 -5.13 18.48 -18.01
C GLU A 55 -4.18 17.34 -17.60
N CYS A 56 -3.55 17.45 -16.44
CA CYS A 56 -2.66 16.41 -15.96
C CYS A 56 -3.43 15.14 -15.55
N VAL A 57 -4.55 15.32 -14.85
CA VAL A 57 -5.43 14.20 -14.49
C VAL A 57 -5.91 13.46 -15.75
N THR A 58 -6.25 14.20 -16.81
CA THR A 58 -6.65 13.59 -18.09
C THR A 58 -5.57 12.69 -18.66
N ARG A 59 -4.31 13.14 -18.70
CA ARG A 59 -3.18 12.30 -19.16
C ARG A 59 -2.96 11.08 -18.26
N CYS A 60 -3.09 11.23 -16.94
CA CYS A 60 -2.95 10.08 -16.04
C CYS A 60 -4.06 9.03 -16.27
N VAL A 61 -5.29 9.46 -16.56
CA VAL A 61 -6.41 8.54 -16.83
C VAL A 61 -6.27 7.87 -18.21
N GLU A 62 -5.68 8.55 -19.19
CA GLU A 62 -5.37 7.95 -20.50
C GLU A 62 -4.40 6.77 -20.37
N VAL A 63 -3.35 6.90 -19.55
CA VAL A 63 -2.42 5.79 -19.22
C VAL A 63 -3.17 4.58 -18.66
N LEU A 64 -4.20 4.80 -17.83
CA LEU A 64 -4.99 3.72 -17.25
C LEU A 64 -5.93 3.02 -18.27
N ARG A 65 -6.19 3.66 -19.41
CA ARG A 65 -7.09 3.16 -20.47
C ARG A 65 -6.36 2.45 -21.61
N GLU A 66 -5.08 2.75 -21.82
CA GLU A 66 -4.28 2.09 -22.87
C GLU A 66 -3.73 0.72 -22.43
N GLU A 67 -3.67 0.47 -21.12
CA GLU A 67 -3.05 -0.71 -20.49
C GLU A 67 -4.07 -1.72 -19.90
N GLY A 68 -5.38 -1.49 -20.05
CA GLY A 68 -6.48 -2.30 -19.50
C GLY A 68 -7.48 -2.77 -20.55
#